data_AF-A0A7C3QEA5-F1
#
_entry.id   AF-A0A7C3QEA5-F1
#
_cell.length_a   1.000
_cell.length_b   1.000
_cell.length_c   1.000
_cell.angle_alpha   90.00
_cell.angle_beta   90.00
_cell.angle_gamma   90.00
#
_symmetry.space_group_name_H-M   'P 1'
#
loop_
_entity.id
_entity.type
_entity.pdbx_description
1 polymer ?
#
loop_
_entity_poly.entity_id
_entity_poly.type
_entity_poly.pdbx_seq_one_letter_code
_entity_poly.pdbx_strand_id
1 'polypeptide(L)'
;NKAQQDAFLPYIEDGTFTFIGATTENPSFELNNALLSRARVYVLKPLDDEDIRDILLRALRDETHGLGKQRIDVDDALLGRLAAAADGDARRALNFLEIAAELAEPGDGGLRIDEALLNEVLSSGGLRRFDKGGEAFYDQISALHKAVRGSAPDAALYWLARMLDGGCDPRYVARRVVRMASEDIGNADPRALALALDAWEVQERLGSPEGELALAQAVTYLACAPKSNAVYKAWGAACADAKQHGSLEVPLHLRNAPTRLMKDLDYGKAYRYAHDEPDAYAAGENYFPESLQKRRYYHPVPRGLEKKIAEKLAYLAQLDEECGSMKE
;
A
#
# COMPACT_ATOMS: atom_id res chain seq x y z
N ASN A 1 16.40 -15.77 4.24
CA ASN A 1 17.39 -14.69 3.94
C ASN A 1 18.35 -15.16 2.85
N LYS A 2 19.13 -14.26 2.22
CA LYS A 2 20.04 -14.60 1.10
C LYS A 2 21.06 -15.70 1.42
N ALA A 3 21.66 -15.67 2.61
CA ALA A 3 22.65 -16.66 3.05
C ALA A 3 22.06 -18.07 3.21
N GLN A 4 20.77 -18.18 3.57
CA GLN A 4 20.08 -19.47 3.63
C GLN A 4 19.82 -20.06 2.22
N GLN A 5 19.57 -19.23 1.22
CA GLN A 5 19.36 -19.69 -0.16
C GLN A 5 20.67 -20.10 -0.83
N ASP A 6 21.75 -19.37 -0.59
CA ASP A 6 23.08 -19.68 -1.15
C ASP A 6 23.64 -21.02 -0.65
N ALA A 7 23.22 -21.47 0.55
CA ALA A 7 23.64 -22.74 1.12
C ALA A 7 23.20 -23.97 0.30
N PHE A 8 22.16 -23.85 -0.52
CA PHE A 8 21.66 -24.96 -1.34
C PHE A 8 22.38 -25.11 -2.68
N LEU A 9 23.09 -24.08 -3.16
CA LEU A 9 23.66 -24.05 -4.51
C LEU A 9 24.64 -25.20 -4.81
N PRO A 10 25.60 -25.55 -3.92
CA PRO A 10 26.58 -26.60 -4.22
C PRO A 10 25.91 -27.96 -4.49
N TYR A 11 24.85 -28.26 -3.74
CA TYR A 11 24.12 -29.54 -3.80
C TYR A 11 23.14 -29.63 -4.97
N ILE A 12 22.72 -28.47 -5.50
CA ILE A 12 21.93 -28.39 -6.74
C ILE A 12 22.87 -28.58 -7.93
N GLU A 13 24.08 -28.01 -7.86
CA GLU A 13 25.08 -28.07 -8.94
C GLU A 13 25.73 -29.45 -9.09
N ASP A 14 26.02 -30.13 -7.99
CA ASP A 14 26.60 -31.48 -8.01
C ASP A 14 25.55 -32.59 -8.24
N GLY A 15 24.26 -32.23 -8.30
CA GLY A 15 23.16 -33.14 -8.57
C GLY A 15 22.72 -34.00 -7.38
N THR A 16 23.13 -33.66 -6.15
CA THR A 16 22.72 -34.37 -4.93
C THR A 16 21.19 -34.43 -4.76
N PHE A 17 20.48 -33.36 -5.13
CA PHE A 17 19.02 -33.34 -5.17
C PHE A 17 18.46 -32.44 -6.27
N THR A 18 17.20 -32.69 -6.67
CA THR A 18 16.43 -31.78 -7.52
C THR A 18 15.67 -30.78 -6.67
N PHE A 19 15.92 -29.49 -6.87
CA PHE A 19 15.22 -28.43 -6.14
C PHE A 19 13.87 -28.12 -6.78
N ILE A 20 12.78 -28.25 -6.00
CA ILE A 20 11.43 -27.82 -6.36
C ILE A 20 10.95 -26.84 -5.29
N GLY A 21 10.89 -25.55 -5.65
CA GLY A 21 10.33 -24.50 -4.80
C GLY A 21 8.92 -24.13 -5.23
N ALA A 22 8.03 -23.89 -4.27
CA ALA A 22 6.71 -23.33 -4.51
C ALA A 22 6.58 -22.03 -3.73
N THR A 23 6.01 -21.01 -4.37
CA THR A 23 5.73 -19.71 -3.75
C THR A 23 4.47 -19.11 -4.37
N THR A 24 3.74 -18.32 -3.60
CA THR A 24 2.65 -17.46 -4.07
C THR A 24 3.14 -16.06 -4.45
N GLU A 25 4.40 -15.75 -4.13
CA GLU A 25 5.07 -14.50 -4.48
C GLU A 25 5.76 -14.60 -5.83
N ASN A 26 6.03 -13.45 -6.44
CA ASN A 26 6.85 -13.42 -7.64
C ASN A 26 8.30 -13.81 -7.30
N PRO A 27 8.83 -14.92 -7.87
CA PRO A 27 10.14 -15.46 -7.54
C PRO A 27 11.29 -14.46 -7.71
N SER A 28 11.16 -13.45 -8.58
CA SER A 28 12.22 -12.48 -8.84
C SER A 28 12.48 -11.51 -7.68
N PHE A 29 11.53 -11.35 -6.75
CA PHE A 29 11.70 -10.46 -5.59
C PHE A 29 12.27 -11.20 -4.37
N GLU A 30 11.93 -12.48 -4.22
CA GLU A 30 12.25 -13.24 -3.01
C GLU A 30 13.43 -14.21 -3.17
N LEU A 31 13.73 -14.64 -4.41
CA LEU A 31 14.84 -15.55 -4.68
C LEU A 31 16.04 -14.79 -5.22
N ASN A 32 17.23 -15.23 -4.82
CA ASN A 32 18.45 -14.69 -5.38
C ASN A 32 18.65 -15.16 -6.85
N ASN A 33 19.38 -14.35 -7.63
CA ASN A 33 19.62 -14.61 -9.05
C ASN A 33 20.41 -15.92 -9.30
N ALA A 34 21.24 -16.34 -8.35
CA ALA A 34 22.02 -17.57 -8.48
C ALA A 34 21.12 -18.82 -8.48
N LEU A 35 20.06 -18.82 -7.68
CA LEU A 35 19.10 -19.91 -7.61
C LEU A 35 18.14 -19.87 -8.81
N LEU A 36 17.69 -18.68 -9.21
CA LEU A 36 16.84 -18.50 -10.40
C LEU A 36 17.54 -18.94 -11.70
N SER A 37 18.86 -18.79 -11.81
CA SER A 37 19.59 -19.28 -12.99
C SER A 37 19.68 -20.80 -13.10
N ARG A 38 19.38 -21.55 -12.02
CA ARG A 38 19.44 -23.03 -11.96
C ARG A 38 18.07 -23.68 -11.84
N ALA A 39 17.01 -22.89 -11.70
CA ALA A 39 15.64 -23.36 -11.57
C ALA A 39 14.77 -22.85 -12.73
N ARG A 40 13.89 -23.71 -13.27
CA ARG A 40 12.86 -23.28 -14.22
C ARG A 40 11.66 -22.74 -13.45
N VAL A 41 11.16 -21.58 -13.86
CA VAL A 41 9.97 -20.97 -13.26
C VAL A 41 8.74 -21.38 -14.08
N TYR A 42 7.75 -21.95 -13.41
CA TYR A 42 6.44 -22.25 -13.98
C TYR A 42 5.37 -21.44 -13.24
N VAL A 43 4.53 -20.75 -14.00
CA VAL A 43 3.39 -20.01 -13.45
C VAL A 43 2.20 -20.93 -13.39
N LEU A 44 1.77 -21.28 -12.18
CA LEU A 44 0.52 -22.00 -11.97
C LEU A 44 -0.62 -21.00 -11.84
N LYS A 45 -1.73 -21.28 -12.51
CA LYS A 45 -2.94 -20.47 -12.41
C LYS A 45 -3.88 -21.06 -11.35
N PRO A 46 -4.73 -20.24 -10.71
CA PRO A 46 -5.85 -20.75 -9.95
C PRO A 46 -6.69 -21.71 -10.80
N LEU A 47 -7.24 -22.74 -10.16
CA LEU A 47 -8.16 -23.66 -10.82
C LEU A 47 -9.49 -22.95 -11.07
N ASP A 48 -10.22 -23.37 -12.11
CA ASP A 48 -11.60 -22.94 -12.28
C ASP A 48 -12.55 -23.74 -11.37
N ASP A 49 -13.80 -23.30 -11.30
CA ASP A 49 -14.79 -23.90 -10.40
C ASP A 49 -15.10 -25.36 -10.77
N GLU A 50 -14.99 -25.73 -12.05
CA GLU A 50 -15.22 -27.11 -12.50
C GLU A 50 -14.06 -28.02 -12.11
N ASP A 51 -12.81 -27.57 -12.25
CA ASP A 51 -11.62 -28.29 -11.79
C ASP A 51 -11.66 -28.52 -10.27
N ILE A 52 -12.08 -27.52 -9.50
CA ILE A 52 -12.26 -27.64 -8.04
C ILE A 52 -13.38 -28.63 -7.71
N ARG A 53 -14.52 -28.54 -8.40
CA ARG A 53 -15.64 -29.48 -8.24
C ARG A 53 -15.20 -30.92 -8.52
N ASP A 54 -14.41 -31.14 -9.56
CA ASP A 54 -13.81 -32.42 -9.89
C ASP A 54 -12.95 -32.99 -8.75
N ILE A 55 -12.13 -32.13 -8.12
CA ILE A 55 -11.30 -32.51 -6.97
C ILE A 55 -12.17 -32.91 -5.77
N LEU A 56 -13.22 -32.14 -5.48
CA LEU A 56 -14.17 -32.44 -4.40
C LEU A 56 -14.89 -33.77 -4.64
N LEU A 57 -15.36 -34.01 -5.86
CA LEU A 57 -16.00 -35.28 -6.25
C LEU A 57 -15.05 -36.48 -6.11
N ARG A 58 -13.77 -36.30 -6.47
CA ARG A 58 -12.74 -37.35 -6.28
C ARG A 58 -12.56 -37.64 -4.79
N ALA A 59 -12.44 -36.61 -3.94
CA ALA A 59 -12.29 -36.79 -2.50
C ALA A 59 -13.50 -37.49 -1.86
N LEU A 60 -14.73 -37.20 -2.31
CA LEU A 60 -15.94 -37.86 -1.84
C LEU A 60 -16.04 -39.33 -2.24
N ARG A 61 -15.46 -39.72 -3.38
CA ARG A 61 -15.55 -41.08 -3.92
C ARG A 61 -14.38 -41.98 -3.56
N ASP A 62 -13.25 -41.42 -3.14
CA ASP A 62 -12.06 -42.20 -2.79
C ASP A 62 -12.25 -42.89 -1.42
N GLU A 63 -12.32 -44.22 -1.42
CA GLU A 63 -12.47 -45.04 -0.20
C GLU A 63 -11.15 -45.24 0.57
N THR A 64 -10.02 -44.90 -0.04
CA THR A 64 -8.66 -45.16 0.48
C THR A 64 -8.02 -43.94 1.11
N HIS A 65 -8.10 -42.79 0.43
CA HIS A 65 -7.47 -41.53 0.84
C HIS A 65 -8.49 -40.38 0.98
N GLY A 66 -9.78 -40.66 0.80
CA GLY A 66 -10.86 -39.68 0.90
C GLY A 66 -12.00 -40.14 1.80
N LEU A 67 -13.20 -39.61 1.52
CA LEU A 67 -14.40 -39.74 2.35
C LEU A 67 -15.36 -40.83 1.87
N GLY A 68 -14.97 -41.66 0.88
CA GLY A 68 -15.85 -42.65 0.24
C GLY A 68 -16.49 -43.65 1.21
N LYS A 69 -15.79 -43.99 2.31
CA LYS A 69 -16.32 -44.89 3.36
C LYS A 69 -17.41 -44.26 4.23
N GLN A 70 -17.44 -42.93 4.33
CA GLN A 70 -18.40 -42.20 5.15
C GLN A 70 -19.76 -42.03 4.45
N ARG A 71 -19.84 -42.35 3.14
CA ARG A 71 -21.06 -42.27 2.31
C ARG A 71 -21.74 -40.91 2.45
N ILE A 72 -20.97 -39.85 2.27
CA ILE A 72 -21.48 -38.48 2.39
C ILE A 72 -22.33 -38.16 1.17
N ASP A 73 -23.58 -37.79 1.41
CA ASP A 73 -24.51 -37.27 0.42
C ASP A 73 -24.43 -35.74 0.40
N VAL A 74 -24.18 -35.19 -0.78
CA VAL A 74 -24.13 -33.75 -1.02
C VAL A 74 -24.71 -33.44 -2.39
N ASP A 75 -25.63 -32.49 -2.43
CA ASP A 75 -26.26 -32.07 -3.68
C ASP A 75 -25.23 -31.38 -4.60
N ASP A 76 -25.31 -31.64 -5.91
CA ASP A 76 -24.36 -31.09 -6.89
C ASP A 76 -24.33 -29.55 -6.89
N ALA A 77 -25.47 -28.92 -6.59
CA ALA A 77 -25.57 -27.47 -6.43
C ALA A 77 -24.78 -26.95 -5.21
N LEU A 78 -24.73 -27.73 -4.12
CA LEU A 78 -23.96 -27.39 -2.91
C LEU A 78 -22.46 -27.59 -3.14
N LEU A 79 -22.08 -28.62 -3.90
CA LEU A 79 -20.71 -28.81 -4.37
C LEU A 79 -20.22 -27.64 -5.23
N GLY A 80 -21.05 -27.15 -6.15
CA GLY A 80 -20.74 -25.97 -6.96
C GLY A 80 -20.54 -24.72 -6.10
N ARG A 81 -21.36 -24.52 -5.05
CA ARG A 81 -21.18 -23.42 -4.09
C ARG A 81 -19.89 -23.54 -3.28
N LEU A 82 -19.53 -24.75 -2.85
CA LEU A 82 -18.30 -25.02 -2.11
C LEU A 82 -17.07 -24.79 -3.00
N ALA A 83 -17.15 -25.17 -4.29
CA ALA A 83 -16.13 -24.91 -5.29
C ALA A 83 -15.91 -23.41 -5.52
N ALA A 84 -17.00 -22.66 -5.77
CA ALA A 84 -16.94 -21.21 -5.92
C ALA A 84 -16.39 -20.50 -4.67
N ALA A 85 -16.73 -20.99 -3.48
CA ALA A 85 -16.20 -20.43 -2.23
C ALA A 85 -14.70 -20.69 -2.03
N ALA A 86 -14.14 -21.71 -2.68
CA ALA A 86 -12.72 -22.03 -2.61
C ALA A 86 -11.84 -21.10 -3.46
N ASP A 87 -12.43 -20.32 -4.38
CA ASP A 87 -11.76 -19.27 -5.17
C ASP A 87 -10.48 -19.77 -5.87
N GLY A 88 -10.58 -20.95 -6.48
CA GLY A 88 -9.50 -21.62 -7.22
C GLY A 88 -8.40 -22.27 -6.37
N ASP A 89 -8.58 -22.40 -5.04
CA ASP A 89 -7.67 -23.13 -4.14
C ASP A 89 -8.25 -24.51 -3.75
N ALA A 90 -7.69 -25.58 -4.33
CA ALA A 90 -8.09 -26.96 -4.05
C ALA A 90 -7.93 -27.37 -2.59
N ARG A 91 -6.89 -26.88 -1.90
CA ARG A 91 -6.65 -27.21 -0.48
C ARG A 91 -7.76 -26.63 0.38
N ARG A 92 -8.16 -25.39 0.08
CA ARG A 92 -9.26 -24.72 0.77
C ARG A 92 -10.59 -25.44 0.54
N ALA A 93 -10.86 -25.84 -0.70
CA ALA A 93 -12.03 -26.62 -1.05
C ALA A 93 -12.08 -27.93 -0.24
N LEU A 94 -10.98 -28.67 -0.19
CA LEU A 94 -10.88 -29.91 0.59
C LEU A 94 -11.04 -29.67 2.09
N ASN A 95 -10.46 -28.60 2.65
CA ASN A 95 -10.65 -28.24 4.05
C ASN A 95 -12.12 -27.91 4.36
N PHE A 96 -12.81 -27.16 3.50
CA PHE A 96 -14.25 -26.90 3.67
C PHE A 96 -15.06 -28.19 3.63
N LEU A 97 -14.74 -29.08 2.69
CA LEU A 97 -15.39 -30.37 2.60
C LEU A 97 -15.13 -31.25 3.83
N GLU A 98 -13.91 -31.23 4.37
CA GLU A 98 -13.53 -31.95 5.60
C GLU A 98 -14.32 -31.43 6.80
N ILE A 99 -14.36 -30.11 7.02
CA ILE A 99 -15.14 -29.51 8.11
C ILE A 99 -16.63 -29.82 7.94
N ALA A 100 -17.15 -29.71 6.71
CA ALA A 100 -18.54 -30.06 6.43
C ALA A 100 -18.83 -31.55 6.71
N ALA A 101 -17.89 -32.44 6.42
CA ALA A 101 -18.02 -33.86 6.70
C ALA A 101 -17.98 -34.17 8.21
N GLU A 102 -17.12 -33.50 8.97
CA GLU A 102 -17.03 -33.65 10.43
C GLU A 102 -18.29 -33.19 11.16
N LEU A 103 -18.95 -32.16 10.64
CA LEU A 103 -20.17 -31.58 11.19
C LEU A 103 -21.45 -32.19 10.60
N ALA A 104 -21.33 -33.03 9.56
CA ALA A 104 -22.48 -33.63 8.90
C ALA A 104 -23.22 -34.59 9.85
N GLU A 105 -24.53 -34.44 9.91
CA GLU A 105 -25.40 -35.32 10.69
C GLU A 105 -25.85 -36.54 9.86
N PRO A 106 -26.23 -37.67 10.49
CA PRO A 106 -26.74 -38.84 9.79
C PRO A 106 -28.04 -38.53 9.04
N GLY A 107 -28.06 -38.87 7.74
CA GLY A 107 -29.25 -38.90 6.88
C GLY A 107 -29.61 -40.31 6.42
N ASP A 108 -30.47 -40.42 5.41
CA ASP A 108 -30.88 -41.71 4.83
C ASP A 108 -29.72 -42.37 4.07
N GLY A 109 -29.01 -43.29 4.74
CA GLY A 109 -27.98 -44.15 4.13
C GLY A 109 -26.53 -43.65 4.26
N GLY A 110 -26.28 -42.55 4.98
CA GLY A 110 -24.95 -41.96 5.18
C GLY A 110 -25.00 -40.62 5.91
N LEU A 111 -23.89 -39.87 5.89
CA LEU A 111 -23.87 -38.48 6.38
C LEU A 111 -24.43 -37.54 5.33
N ARG A 112 -25.12 -36.45 5.71
CA ARG A 112 -25.66 -35.47 4.75
C ARG A 112 -25.09 -34.08 4.98
N ILE A 113 -24.59 -33.45 3.91
CA ILE A 113 -24.24 -32.02 3.90
C ILE A 113 -25.39 -31.27 3.26
N ASP A 114 -26.16 -30.54 4.06
CA ASP A 114 -27.25 -29.70 3.59
C ASP A 114 -26.86 -28.22 3.47
N GLU A 115 -27.81 -27.40 3.02
CA GLU A 115 -27.58 -25.97 2.81
C GLU A 115 -27.30 -25.20 4.10
N ALA A 116 -27.93 -25.58 5.21
CA ALA A 116 -27.73 -24.91 6.50
C ALA A 116 -26.31 -25.14 7.00
N LEU A 117 -25.84 -26.38 6.95
CA LEU A 117 -24.49 -26.74 7.33
C LEU A 117 -23.45 -26.10 6.41
N LEU A 118 -23.67 -26.10 5.09
CA LEU A 118 -22.76 -25.43 4.17
C LEU A 118 -22.64 -23.93 4.50
N ASN A 119 -23.74 -23.26 4.80
CA ASN A 119 -23.72 -21.86 5.19
C ASN A 119 -22.92 -21.63 6.49
N GLU A 120 -23.00 -22.53 7.46
CA GLU A 120 -22.22 -22.48 8.70
C GLU A 120 -20.72 -22.64 8.44
N VAL A 121 -20.34 -23.63 7.63
CA VAL A 121 -18.94 -23.89 7.24
C VAL A 121 -18.36 -22.69 6.48
N LEU A 122 -19.11 -22.15 5.52
CA LEU A 122 -18.66 -21.01 4.71
C LEU A 122 -18.63 -19.70 5.50
N SER A 123 -19.51 -19.50 6.47
CA SER A 123 -19.51 -18.32 7.35
C SER A 123 -18.38 -18.35 8.36
N SER A 124 -18.01 -19.56 8.84
CA SER A 124 -16.94 -19.75 9.83
C SER A 124 -15.53 -19.78 9.21
N GLY A 125 -15.40 -20.20 7.94
CA GLY A 125 -14.14 -20.26 7.19
C GLY A 125 -13.97 -19.23 6.07
N GLY A 126 -14.87 -18.23 6.01
CA GLY A 126 -15.06 -17.33 4.86
C GLY A 126 -14.28 -16.02 4.90
N LEU A 127 -12.95 -16.07 4.86
CA LEU A 127 -12.16 -14.95 4.33
C LEU A 127 -11.72 -15.32 2.93
N ARG A 128 -12.32 -14.74 1.87
CA ARG A 128 -11.92 -15.01 0.47
C ARG A 128 -10.41 -14.82 0.30
N ARG A 129 -9.81 -15.46 -0.70
CA ARG A 129 -8.35 -15.57 -0.84
C ARG A 129 -7.69 -14.20 -0.71
N PHE A 130 -6.96 -14.03 0.38
CA PHE A 130 -6.13 -12.86 0.62
C PHE A 130 -4.84 -13.34 1.25
N ASP A 131 -3.86 -13.49 0.39
CA ASP A 131 -2.52 -13.78 0.84
C ASP A 131 -1.97 -12.52 1.52
N LYS A 132 -1.88 -12.53 2.85
CA LYS A 132 -1.24 -11.44 3.60
C LYS A 132 0.26 -11.48 3.30
N GLY A 133 0.65 -10.90 2.19
CA GLY A 133 2.04 -10.92 1.69
C GLY A 133 2.11 -10.98 0.17
N GLY A 134 1.16 -11.68 -0.47
CA GLY A 134 1.17 -12.09 -1.89
C GLY A 134 1.24 -10.99 -2.96
N GLU A 135 1.61 -11.37 -4.18
CA GLU A 135 1.51 -10.53 -5.38
C GLU A 135 0.09 -9.93 -5.55
N ALA A 136 -0.95 -10.74 -5.34
CA ALA A 136 -2.35 -10.30 -5.42
C ALA A 136 -2.71 -9.22 -4.36
N PHE A 137 -2.05 -9.23 -3.20
CA PHE A 137 -2.20 -8.20 -2.17
C PHE A 137 -1.61 -6.86 -2.66
N TYR A 138 -0.38 -6.92 -3.18
CA TYR A 138 0.30 -5.75 -3.72
C TYR A 138 -0.41 -5.16 -4.94
N ASP A 139 -0.97 -6.01 -5.80
CA ASP A 139 -1.77 -5.57 -6.95
C ASP A 139 -3.04 -4.86 -6.54
N GLN A 140 -3.76 -5.37 -5.53
CA GLN A 140 -4.99 -4.73 -5.05
C GLN A 140 -4.73 -3.38 -4.40
N ILE A 141 -3.70 -3.25 -3.53
CA ILE A 141 -3.37 -1.94 -2.94
C ILE A 141 -2.86 -0.96 -4.00
N SER A 142 -2.13 -1.47 -4.99
CA SER A 142 -1.64 -0.72 -6.13
C SER A 142 -2.80 -0.20 -6.99
N ALA A 143 -3.82 -1.03 -7.23
CA ALA A 143 -5.04 -0.66 -7.92
C ALA A 143 -5.87 0.38 -7.15
N LEU A 144 -6.07 0.18 -5.84
CA LEU A 144 -6.72 1.17 -4.96
C LEU A 144 -6.02 2.54 -5.05
N HIS A 145 -4.70 2.55 -4.86
CA HIS A 145 -3.90 3.78 -4.91
C HIS A 145 -4.00 4.46 -6.29
N LYS A 146 -3.92 3.69 -7.37
CA LYS A 146 -4.06 4.22 -8.73
C LYS A 146 -5.46 4.75 -9.01
N ALA A 147 -6.51 4.12 -8.50
CA ALA A 147 -7.89 4.58 -8.64
C ALA A 147 -8.12 5.91 -7.90
N VAL A 148 -7.61 6.05 -6.67
CA VAL A 148 -7.63 7.32 -5.92
C VAL A 148 -6.87 8.40 -6.69
N ARG A 149 -5.63 8.13 -7.12
CA ARG A 149 -4.83 9.08 -7.93
C ARG A 149 -5.53 9.45 -9.24
N GLY A 150 -6.17 8.48 -9.88
CA GLY A 150 -6.93 8.63 -11.13
C GLY A 150 -8.28 9.31 -10.97
N SER A 151 -8.67 9.67 -9.73
CA SER A 151 -9.97 10.27 -9.42
C SER A 151 -11.18 9.42 -9.81
N ALA A 152 -11.08 8.11 -9.59
CA ALA A 152 -12.14 7.13 -9.83
C ALA A 152 -12.69 6.60 -8.49
N PRO A 153 -13.62 7.32 -7.83
CA PRO A 153 -14.10 6.97 -6.50
C PRO A 153 -14.79 5.59 -6.45
N ASP A 154 -15.56 5.23 -7.48
CA ASP A 154 -16.26 3.94 -7.54
C ASP A 154 -15.28 2.76 -7.62
N ALA A 155 -14.26 2.89 -8.49
CA ALA A 155 -13.20 1.88 -8.59
C ALA A 155 -12.37 1.81 -7.31
N ALA A 156 -12.10 2.95 -6.66
CA ALA A 156 -11.39 2.98 -5.38
C ALA A 156 -12.19 2.26 -4.27
N LEU A 157 -13.51 2.47 -4.19
CA LEU A 157 -14.37 1.72 -3.28
C LEU A 157 -14.36 0.22 -3.57
N TYR A 158 -14.42 -0.18 -4.84
CA TYR A 158 -14.36 -1.59 -5.22
C TYR A 158 -13.04 -2.26 -4.75
N TRP A 159 -11.89 -1.63 -5.00
CA TRP A 159 -10.61 -2.18 -4.57
C TRP A 159 -10.45 -2.18 -3.05
N LEU A 160 -10.96 -1.15 -2.35
CA LEU A 160 -11.02 -1.13 -0.89
C LEU A 160 -11.85 -2.32 -0.36
N ALA A 161 -13.06 -2.52 -0.89
CA ALA A 161 -13.95 -3.59 -0.48
C ALA A 161 -13.32 -4.97 -0.76
N ARG A 162 -12.69 -5.17 -1.93
CA ARG A 162 -11.96 -6.41 -2.25
C ARG A 162 -10.84 -6.71 -1.27
N MET A 163 -10.11 -5.69 -0.83
CA MET A 163 -9.06 -5.86 0.17
C MET A 163 -9.63 -6.24 1.54
N LEU A 164 -10.68 -5.56 2.00
CA LEU A 164 -11.30 -5.82 3.30
C LEU A 164 -12.00 -7.19 3.33
N ASP A 165 -12.77 -7.54 2.30
CA ASP A 165 -13.43 -8.84 2.10
C ASP A 165 -12.41 -9.99 2.05
N GLY A 166 -11.22 -9.72 1.50
CA GLY A 166 -10.11 -10.67 1.56
C GLY A 166 -9.56 -10.87 2.98
N GLY A 167 -9.74 -9.93 3.90
CA GLY A 167 -9.14 -9.98 5.24
C GLY A 167 -7.84 -9.19 5.36
N CYS A 168 -7.65 -8.18 4.50
CA CYS A 168 -6.65 -7.15 4.73
C CYS A 168 -6.81 -6.56 6.12
N ASP A 169 -5.69 -6.40 6.84
CA ASP A 169 -5.70 -5.55 8.03
C ASP A 169 -6.11 -4.12 7.62
N PRO A 170 -7.24 -3.58 8.13
CA PRO A 170 -7.68 -2.22 7.81
C PRO A 170 -6.63 -1.16 8.18
N ARG A 171 -5.76 -1.43 9.17
CA ARG A 171 -4.64 -0.53 9.52
C ARG A 171 -3.62 -0.43 8.39
N TYR A 172 -3.42 -1.50 7.61
CA TYR A 172 -2.57 -1.44 6.41
C TYR A 172 -3.15 -0.47 5.37
N VAL A 173 -4.46 -0.58 5.12
CA VAL A 173 -5.16 0.33 4.21
C VAL A 173 -5.07 1.78 4.73
N ALA A 174 -5.33 2.01 6.01
CA ALA A 174 -5.26 3.34 6.63
C ALA A 174 -3.89 4.03 6.41
N ARG A 175 -2.78 3.30 6.62
CA ARG A 175 -1.43 3.80 6.31
C ARG A 175 -1.28 4.24 4.86
N ARG A 176 -1.88 3.51 3.93
CA ARG A 176 -1.83 3.82 2.49
C ARG A 176 -2.73 5.00 2.12
N VAL A 177 -3.88 5.15 2.76
CA VAL A 177 -4.77 6.31 2.60
C VAL A 177 -4.05 7.59 3.08
N VAL A 178 -3.41 7.56 4.24
CA VAL A 178 -2.57 8.68 4.73
C VAL A 178 -1.44 8.98 3.75
N ARG A 179 -0.80 7.96 3.18
CA ARG A 179 0.24 8.15 2.17
C ARG A 179 -0.29 8.87 0.92
N MET A 180 -1.45 8.47 0.41
CA MET A 180 -2.09 9.11 -0.76
C MET A 180 -2.40 10.58 -0.48
N ALA A 181 -2.84 10.93 0.73
CA ALA A 181 -3.14 12.31 1.11
C ALA A 181 -1.93 13.26 0.93
N SER A 182 -0.72 12.83 1.31
CA SER A 182 0.48 13.66 1.13
C SER A 182 1.13 13.53 -0.25
N GLU A 183 1.02 12.37 -0.91
CA GLU A 183 1.68 12.11 -2.20
C GLU A 183 0.88 12.62 -3.40
N ASP A 184 -0.43 12.42 -3.41
CA ASP A 184 -1.29 12.63 -4.58
C ASP A 184 -2.23 13.83 -4.45
N ILE A 185 -2.51 14.28 -3.21
CA ILE A 185 -3.35 15.47 -2.94
C ILE A 185 -2.47 16.65 -2.50
N GLY A 186 -1.59 16.44 -1.52
CA GLY A 186 -0.60 17.42 -1.08
C GLY A 186 -1.23 18.75 -0.64
N ASN A 187 -0.60 19.86 -1.02
CA ASN A 187 -1.08 21.20 -0.65
C ASN A 187 -2.26 21.69 -1.51
N ALA A 188 -2.68 20.93 -2.53
CA ALA A 188 -3.88 21.29 -3.29
C ALA A 188 -5.14 21.15 -2.42
N ASP A 189 -5.13 20.23 -1.45
CA ASP A 189 -6.09 20.21 -0.34
C ASP A 189 -5.44 19.63 0.95
N PRO A 190 -4.86 20.48 1.81
CA PRO A 190 -4.16 20.04 3.02
C PRO A 190 -5.05 19.30 4.04
N ARG A 191 -6.37 19.47 3.96
CA ARG A 191 -7.33 18.82 4.88
C ARG A 191 -7.39 17.31 4.65
N ALA A 192 -6.99 16.85 3.47
CA ALA A 192 -6.93 15.43 3.11
C ALA A 192 -6.11 14.60 4.11
N LEU A 193 -5.00 15.15 4.63
CA LEU A 193 -4.16 14.44 5.59
C LEU A 193 -4.87 14.26 6.93
N ALA A 194 -5.51 15.32 7.44
CA ALA A 194 -6.28 15.26 8.68
C ALA A 194 -7.45 14.26 8.56
N LEU A 195 -8.24 14.35 7.48
CA LEU A 195 -9.35 13.42 7.25
C LEU A 195 -8.89 11.95 7.19
N ALA A 196 -7.74 11.68 6.55
CA ALA A 196 -7.19 10.33 6.49
C ALA A 196 -6.71 9.82 7.86
N LEU A 197 -6.16 10.69 8.70
CA LEU A 197 -5.76 10.37 10.07
C LEU A 197 -6.99 10.14 10.96
N ASP A 198 -8.02 10.99 10.85
CA ASP A 198 -9.27 10.84 11.59
C ASP A 198 -9.95 9.51 11.24
N ALA A 199 -9.98 9.14 9.96
CA ALA A 199 -10.51 7.85 9.52
C ALA A 199 -9.71 6.66 10.07
N TRP A 200 -8.38 6.79 10.17
CA TRP A 200 -7.54 5.78 10.82
C TRP A 200 -7.87 5.69 12.31
N GLU A 201 -7.94 6.81 13.02
CA GLU A 201 -8.28 6.82 14.44
C GLU A 201 -9.66 6.20 14.71
N VAL A 202 -10.65 6.48 13.86
CA VAL A 202 -11.97 5.84 13.92
C VAL A 202 -11.84 4.33 13.73
N GLN A 203 -11.05 3.86 12.75
CA GLN A 203 -10.81 2.43 12.54
C GLN A 203 -10.15 1.76 13.76
N GLU A 204 -9.22 2.43 14.44
CA GLU A 204 -8.58 1.89 15.64
C GLU A 204 -9.51 1.82 16.84
N ARG A 205 -10.41 2.79 16.98
CA ARG A 205 -11.35 2.89 18.10
C ARG A 205 -12.58 2.00 17.93
N LEU A 206 -13.15 1.94 16.73
CA LEU A 206 -14.39 1.21 16.48
C LEU A 206 -14.16 -0.21 15.96
N GLY A 207 -13.03 -0.47 15.29
CA GLY A 207 -12.79 -1.75 14.64
C GLY A 207 -13.71 -1.98 13.43
N SER A 208 -13.78 -3.22 12.95
CA SER A 208 -14.65 -3.60 11.84
C SER A 208 -16.01 -4.09 12.37
N PRO A 209 -17.13 -3.78 11.67
CA PRO A 209 -17.21 -3.08 10.39
C PRO A 209 -17.31 -1.54 10.46
N GLU A 210 -17.60 -0.93 11.62
CA GLU A 210 -17.92 0.50 11.71
C GLU A 210 -16.77 1.42 11.26
N GLY A 211 -15.52 1.05 11.57
CA GLY A 211 -14.31 1.75 11.15
C GLY A 211 -14.06 1.71 9.64
N GLU A 212 -14.49 0.64 8.97
CA GLU A 212 -14.25 0.46 7.53
C GLU A 212 -15.02 1.51 6.71
N LEU A 213 -16.19 1.92 7.20
CA LEU A 213 -16.96 3.00 6.60
C LEU A 213 -16.21 4.35 6.67
N ALA A 214 -15.49 4.61 7.75
CA ALA A 214 -14.66 5.82 7.85
C ALA A 214 -13.49 5.79 6.86
N LEU A 215 -12.87 4.61 6.65
CA LEU A 215 -11.86 4.43 5.61
C LEU A 215 -12.44 4.65 4.21
N ALA A 216 -13.64 4.13 3.93
CA ALA A 216 -14.34 4.34 2.66
C ALA A 216 -14.66 5.83 2.42
N GLN A 217 -15.06 6.56 3.48
CA GLN A 217 -15.26 8.00 3.42
C GLN A 217 -13.96 8.75 3.09
N ALA A 218 -12.84 8.41 3.72
CA ALA A 218 -11.55 9.03 3.41
C ALA A 218 -11.10 8.72 1.97
N VAL A 219 -11.19 7.46 1.53
CA VAL A 219 -10.82 7.03 0.18
C VAL A 219 -11.60 7.79 -0.90
N THR A 220 -12.92 7.91 -0.73
CA THR A 220 -13.77 8.63 -1.69
C THR A 220 -13.49 10.13 -1.70
N TYR A 221 -13.25 10.73 -0.53
CA TYR A 221 -12.81 12.12 -0.45
C TYR A 221 -11.50 12.35 -1.20
N LEU A 222 -10.48 11.52 -0.96
CA LEU A 222 -9.18 11.61 -1.65
C LEU A 222 -9.33 11.41 -3.16
N ALA A 223 -10.18 10.47 -3.59
CA ALA A 223 -10.46 10.26 -5.01
C ALA A 223 -11.06 11.51 -5.67
N CYS A 224 -11.93 12.25 -4.98
CA CYS A 224 -12.54 13.47 -5.50
C CYS A 224 -11.70 14.74 -5.30
N ALA A 225 -10.69 14.72 -4.42
CA ALA A 225 -9.89 15.89 -4.09
C ALA A 225 -9.03 16.40 -5.27
N PRO A 226 -8.70 17.71 -5.33
CA PRO A 226 -7.73 18.25 -6.29
C PRO A 226 -6.38 17.54 -6.16
N LYS A 227 -5.83 17.04 -7.27
CA LYS A 227 -4.58 16.27 -7.27
C LYS A 227 -3.35 17.18 -7.37
N SER A 228 -2.35 16.93 -6.53
CA SER A 228 -1.02 17.52 -6.65
C SER A 228 0.04 16.59 -6.07
N ASN A 229 1.05 16.29 -6.87
CA ASN A 229 2.29 15.68 -6.41
C ASN A 229 3.45 16.69 -6.31
N ALA A 230 3.15 17.99 -6.27
CA ALA A 230 4.15 19.05 -6.24
C ALA A 230 5.05 18.96 -5.01
N VAL A 231 4.45 18.71 -3.84
CA VAL A 231 5.19 18.50 -2.58
C VAL A 231 6.07 17.25 -2.66
N TYR A 232 5.53 16.14 -3.17
CA TYR A 232 6.27 14.89 -3.31
C TYR A 232 7.50 15.05 -4.22
N LYS A 233 7.34 15.69 -5.38
CA LYS A 233 8.45 15.98 -6.30
C LYS A 233 9.47 16.94 -5.69
N ALA A 234 9.01 18.00 -5.04
CA ALA A 234 9.88 18.98 -4.39
C ALA A 234 10.75 18.34 -3.31
N TRP A 235 10.16 17.49 -2.46
CA TRP A 235 10.89 16.75 -1.44
C TRP A 235 11.91 15.79 -2.04
N GLY A 236 11.53 15.04 -3.08
CA GLY A 236 12.44 14.14 -3.78
C GLY A 236 13.66 14.87 -4.36
N ALA A 237 13.46 16.04 -4.97
CA ALA A 237 14.54 16.88 -5.50
C ALA A 237 15.44 17.42 -4.38
N ALA A 238 14.86 17.93 -3.29
CA ALA A 238 15.62 18.43 -2.15
C ALA A 238 16.48 17.31 -1.49
N CYS A 239 15.93 16.10 -1.33
CA CYS A 239 16.68 14.95 -0.85
C CYS A 239 17.81 14.53 -1.79
N ALA A 240 17.61 14.65 -3.11
CA ALA A 240 18.65 14.35 -4.09
C ALA A 240 19.79 15.36 -4.01
N ASP A 241 19.50 16.66 -3.97
CA ASP A 241 20.50 17.72 -3.85
C ASP A 241 21.25 17.60 -2.51
N ALA A 242 20.57 17.29 -1.40
CA ALA A 242 21.23 17.06 -0.11
C ALA A 242 22.22 15.87 -0.15
N LYS A 243 21.88 14.78 -0.86
CA LYS A 243 22.79 13.64 -1.06
C LYS A 243 23.95 13.99 -1.99
N GLN A 244 23.70 14.78 -3.03
CA GLN A 244 24.70 15.13 -4.04
C GLN A 244 25.72 16.16 -3.53
N HIS A 245 25.25 17.17 -2.79
CA HIS A 245 26.08 18.30 -2.34
C HIS A 245 26.66 18.12 -0.94
N GLY A 246 26.33 17.02 -0.24
CA GLY A 246 26.93 16.65 1.03
C GLY A 246 26.64 17.65 2.15
N SER A 247 27.69 18.19 2.76
CA SER A 247 27.62 19.01 3.98
C SER A 247 27.90 20.49 3.71
N LEU A 248 27.22 21.09 2.71
CA LEU A 248 27.28 22.54 2.51
C LEU A 248 26.95 23.25 3.83
N GLU A 249 27.77 24.24 4.19
CA GLU A 249 27.58 24.95 5.45
C GLU A 249 26.32 25.81 5.43
N VAL A 250 25.71 25.97 6.61
CA VAL A 250 24.65 26.96 6.82
C VAL A 250 25.24 28.35 6.65
N PRO A 251 24.65 29.23 5.81
CA PRO A 251 25.07 30.63 5.68
C PRO A 251 25.15 31.35 7.03
N LEU A 252 26.16 32.21 7.21
CA LEU A 252 26.44 32.86 8.50
C LEU A 252 25.23 33.62 9.06
N HIS A 253 24.48 34.32 8.20
CA HIS A 253 23.28 35.08 8.58
C HIS A 253 22.11 34.21 9.03
N LEU A 254 22.15 32.89 8.78
CA LEU A 254 21.14 31.92 9.24
C LEU A 254 21.62 31.08 10.43
N ARG A 255 22.89 31.20 10.85
CA ARG A 255 23.42 30.45 11.99
C ARG A 255 22.86 30.99 13.31
N ASN A 256 22.62 30.06 14.24
CA ASN A 256 22.29 30.43 15.60
C ASN A 256 23.55 30.98 16.33
N ALA A 257 23.39 32.02 17.15
CA ALA A 257 24.48 32.65 17.91
C ALA A 257 24.16 32.80 19.41
N PRO A 258 23.92 31.68 20.13
CA PRO A 258 23.51 31.71 21.53
C PRO A 258 24.65 32.09 22.49
N THR A 259 25.91 31.86 22.10
CA THR A 259 27.08 32.14 22.96
C THR A 259 27.77 33.45 22.56
N ARG A 260 28.53 34.05 23.50
CA ARG A 260 29.32 35.25 23.23
C ARG A 260 30.35 35.01 22.13
N LEU A 261 31.06 33.88 22.18
CA LEU A 261 32.03 33.49 21.14
C LEU A 261 31.40 33.41 19.75
N MET A 262 30.17 32.90 19.62
CA MET A 262 29.48 32.82 18.32
C MET A 262 29.09 34.20 17.79
N LYS A 263 28.69 35.13 18.66
CA LYS A 263 28.43 36.52 18.27
C LYS A 263 29.70 37.24 17.84
N ASP A 264 30.82 36.98 18.51
CA ASP A 264 32.14 37.51 18.15
C ASP A 264 32.66 36.94 16.81
N LEU A 265 32.17 35.76 16.40
CA LEU A 265 32.42 35.14 15.09
C LEU A 265 31.40 35.55 14.01
N ASP A 266 30.62 36.60 14.25
CA ASP A 266 29.61 37.12 13.33
C ASP A 266 28.46 36.14 12.98
N TYR A 267 28.22 35.11 13.80
CA TYR A 267 27.10 34.19 13.57
C TYR A 267 25.79 34.94 13.77
N GLY A 268 24.84 34.77 12.84
CA GLY A 268 23.56 35.48 12.86
C GLY A 268 23.67 36.99 12.64
N LYS A 269 24.88 37.51 12.39
CA LYS A 269 25.06 38.92 12.02
C LYS A 269 24.44 39.13 10.63
N ALA A 270 23.76 40.26 10.47
CA ALA A 270 22.95 40.58 9.29
C ALA A 270 21.74 39.66 9.04
N TYR A 271 21.32 38.85 10.02
CA TYR A 271 20.01 38.17 9.94
C TYR A 271 18.88 39.21 9.84
N ARG A 272 18.07 39.07 8.79
CA ARG A 272 16.89 39.89 8.56
C ARG A 272 15.66 39.23 9.17
N TYR A 273 15.16 39.80 10.26
CA TYR A 273 13.97 39.28 10.93
C TYR A 273 12.70 39.70 10.18
N ALA A 274 12.15 38.78 9.40
CA ALA A 274 11.08 39.07 8.45
C ALA A 274 9.85 39.76 9.07
N HIS A 275 9.50 39.48 10.32
CA HIS A 275 8.35 40.11 10.99
C HIS A 275 8.48 41.62 11.23
N ASP A 276 9.71 42.15 11.24
CA ASP A 276 9.99 43.58 11.37
C ASP A 276 10.06 44.29 10.00
N GLU A 277 9.91 43.54 8.90
CA GLU A 277 9.94 44.06 7.53
C GLU A 277 8.53 44.20 6.94
N PRO A 278 8.35 45.05 5.91
CA PRO A 278 7.09 45.16 5.18
C PRO A 278 6.55 43.80 4.74
N ASP A 279 5.24 43.62 4.80
CA ASP A 279 4.53 42.36 4.48
C ASP A 279 4.99 41.12 5.28
N ALA A 280 5.76 41.33 6.37
CA ALA A 280 6.44 40.29 7.10
C ALA A 280 7.34 39.40 6.21
N TYR A 281 8.01 40.01 5.22
CA TYR A 281 8.86 39.31 4.23
C TYR A 281 10.17 40.06 3.96
N ALA A 282 11.30 39.38 4.15
CA ALA A 282 12.64 39.95 3.91
C ALA A 282 13.02 39.88 2.41
N ALA A 283 12.44 40.77 1.60
CA ALA A 283 12.65 40.79 0.14
C ALA A 283 14.15 40.81 -0.24
N GLY A 284 14.57 39.94 -1.15
CA GLY A 284 15.95 39.76 -1.61
C GLY A 284 16.85 38.97 -0.66
N GLU A 285 16.33 38.41 0.43
CA GLU A 285 17.07 37.50 1.31
C GLU A 285 17.22 36.11 0.66
N ASN A 286 18.35 35.44 0.89
CA ASN A 286 18.58 34.08 0.40
C ASN A 286 18.75 33.08 1.54
N TYR A 287 17.92 32.03 1.53
CA TYR A 287 17.90 30.99 2.55
C TYR A 287 18.70 29.73 2.17
N PHE A 288 19.35 29.72 1.00
CA PHE A 288 20.22 28.64 0.55
C PHE A 288 21.71 28.97 0.76
N PRO A 289 22.58 27.95 0.83
CA PRO A 289 24.00 28.10 0.57
C PRO A 289 24.25 28.75 -0.80
N GLU A 290 25.39 29.43 -0.94
CA GLU A 290 25.74 30.19 -2.15
C GLU A 290 25.61 29.38 -3.45
N SER A 291 26.07 28.12 -3.43
CA SER A 291 26.01 27.22 -4.58
C SER A 291 24.59 26.81 -5.00
N LEU A 292 23.58 26.99 -4.14
CA LEU A 292 22.19 26.58 -4.38
C LEU A 292 21.22 27.77 -4.45
N GLN A 293 21.71 29.01 -4.44
CA GLN A 293 20.89 30.23 -4.35
C GLN A 293 19.76 30.34 -5.38
N LYS A 294 19.90 29.71 -6.55
CA LYS A 294 18.91 29.74 -7.64
C LYS A 294 17.98 28.51 -7.67
N ARG A 295 18.09 27.60 -6.69
CA ARG A 295 17.27 26.39 -6.66
C ARG A 295 15.82 26.73 -6.30
N ARG A 296 14.91 26.09 -7.05
CA ARG A 296 13.48 26.07 -6.75
C ARG A 296 13.01 24.62 -6.84
N TYR A 297 12.56 24.07 -5.71
CA TYR A 297 12.05 22.70 -5.66
C TYR A 297 10.52 22.65 -5.79
N TYR A 298 9.84 23.60 -5.17
CA TYR A 298 8.39 23.59 -5.08
C TYR A 298 7.74 24.40 -6.20
N HIS A 299 6.99 23.68 -7.04
CA HIS A 299 6.24 24.20 -8.17
C HIS A 299 4.76 23.86 -7.99
N PRO A 300 3.97 24.74 -7.35
CA PRO A 300 2.54 24.50 -7.16
C PRO A 300 1.81 24.37 -8.50
N VAL A 301 0.78 23.54 -8.53
CA VAL A 301 -0.07 23.30 -9.70
C VAL A 301 -1.35 24.14 -9.65
N PRO A 302 -2.01 24.42 -10.78
CA PRO A 302 -3.20 25.27 -10.81
C PRO A 302 -4.47 24.52 -10.37
N ARG A 303 -4.43 23.82 -9.23
CA ARG A 303 -5.51 22.99 -8.67
C ARG A 303 -5.67 23.27 -7.18
N GLY A 304 -6.92 23.26 -6.71
CA GLY A 304 -7.22 23.48 -5.29
C GLY A 304 -6.59 24.75 -4.73
N LEU A 305 -6.10 24.68 -3.49
CA LEU A 305 -5.46 25.80 -2.78
C LEU A 305 -4.09 26.19 -3.37
N GLU A 306 -3.45 25.32 -4.14
CA GLU A 306 -2.16 25.64 -4.76
C GLU A 306 -2.24 26.78 -5.77
N LYS A 307 -3.43 27.12 -6.29
CA LYS A 307 -3.64 28.36 -7.06
C LYS A 307 -3.25 29.61 -6.26
N LYS A 308 -3.75 29.73 -5.03
CA LYS A 308 -3.45 30.86 -4.14
C LYS A 308 -2.02 30.82 -3.62
N ILE A 309 -1.47 29.63 -3.43
CA ILE A 309 -0.05 29.47 -3.09
C ILE A 309 0.83 29.95 -4.25
N ALA A 310 0.49 29.61 -5.49
CA ALA A 310 1.22 30.07 -6.67
C ALA A 310 1.15 31.59 -6.83
N GLU A 311 -0.03 32.20 -6.65
CA GLU A 311 -0.20 33.66 -6.64
C GLU A 311 0.69 34.33 -5.59
N LYS A 312 0.69 33.82 -4.35
CA LYS A 312 1.55 34.33 -3.28
C LYS A 312 3.03 34.21 -3.63
N LEU A 313 3.49 33.04 -4.10
CA LEU A 313 4.90 32.83 -4.45
C LEU A 313 5.35 33.70 -5.64
N ALA A 314 4.46 33.99 -6.58
CA ALA A 314 4.75 34.92 -7.67
C ALA A 314 4.90 36.36 -7.17
N TYR A 315 4.01 36.81 -6.28
CA TYR A 315 4.12 38.13 -5.64
C TYR A 315 5.43 38.27 -4.84
N LEU A 316 5.80 37.25 -4.04
CA LEU A 316 7.05 37.28 -3.29
C LEU A 316 8.29 37.34 -4.19
N ALA A 317 8.29 36.59 -5.31
CA ALA A 317 9.37 36.65 -6.28
C ALA A 317 9.49 38.03 -6.95
N GLN A 318 8.37 38.71 -7.20
CA GLN A 318 8.38 40.08 -7.70
C GLN A 318 9.02 41.05 -6.70
N LEU A 319 8.68 40.93 -5.39
CA LEU A 319 9.32 41.74 -4.35
C LEU A 319 10.84 41.52 -4.30
N ASP A 320 11.29 40.28 -4.48
CA ASP A 320 12.73 39.95 -4.52
C ASP A 320 13.43 40.61 -5.73
N GLU A 321 12.80 40.60 -6.91
CA GLU A 321 13.30 41.26 -8.12
C GLU A 321 13.38 42.78 -7.98
N GLU A 322 12.33 43.41 -7.45
CA GLU A 322 12.27 44.85 -7.19
C GLU A 322 13.37 45.28 -6.20
N CYS A 323 13.58 44.50 -5.13
CA CYS A 323 14.67 44.73 -4.17
C CYS A 323 16.06 44.63 -4.81
N GLY A 324 16.26 43.66 -5.70
CA GLY A 324 17.51 43.52 -6.46
C GLY A 324 17.79 44.72 -7.37
N SER A 325 16.77 45.21 -8.07
CA SER A 325 16.90 46.37 -8.98
C SER A 325 17.19 47.70 -8.28
N MET A 326 16.85 47.84 -6.99
CA MET A 326 17.18 49.02 -6.19
C MET A 326 18.62 49.01 -5.65
N LYS A 327 19.32 47.88 -5.74
CA LYS A 327 20.71 47.70 -5.26
C LYS A 327 21.76 47.83 -6.38
N GLU A 328 21.34 47.81 -7.65
CA GLU A 328 22.17 48.08 -8.84
C GLU A 328 22.16 49.57 -9.22
#